data_AF-A0A0F3IDW2-F1
#
_entry.id   AF-A0A0F3IDW2-F1
#
_cell.length_a   1.000
_cell.length_b   1.000
_cell.length_c   1.000
_cell.angle_alpha   90.00
_cell.angle_beta   90.00
_cell.angle_gamma   90.00
#
_symmetry.space_group_name_H-M   'P 1'
#
loop_
_entity.id
_entity.type
_entity.pdbx_description
1 polymer ?
#
loop_
_entity_poly.entity_id
_entity_poly.type
_entity_poly.pdbx_seq_one_letter_code
_entity_poly.pdbx_strand_id
1 'polypeptide(L)'
;MNRTALRGTFPDLRVDANRDGIVDLSGKSDERLEDSQLALFLPNLDDDAKRCGPGEDLYSDALFGNDYDPKVDRRLLTCNDAQDDIVNGSRDEQDLARIHALPLPDVVDRATVVVSGAPAGAVRLFIRQGGQLRAFNPATEKVPVQALRNGLELLLEGRDIIRDNSWDGSVRVSLYLPSGAGDSVRLRVAPLLLQHTLQHSQRVLLSPYKLLSREQFEELYKDIPEYLYEDYVSDLQFFNMGYGEFRDTLNAARRSARVKPGLKELNTNTDRWTQDIFEPAYASVPGADGKPQVMRILIRSAQLWRVGGRAVFSLRGPDVGVVQQFSTDLPATVDQSLNSLGNLDAVPAHTAHGVHYPNGRILLGSGE
;
A
#
# COMPACT_ATOMS: atom_id res chain seq x y z
N MET A 1 -24.89 -20.06 -20.74
CA MET A 1 -24.83 -19.79 -22.19
C MET A 1 -23.42 -19.32 -22.53
N ASN A 2 -22.90 -19.65 -23.71
CA ASN A 2 -21.54 -19.25 -24.13
C ASN A 2 -21.57 -17.73 -24.45
N ARG A 3 -21.02 -16.85 -23.59
CA ARG A 3 -21.10 -15.38 -23.77
C ARG A 3 -20.49 -14.94 -25.09
N THR A 4 -19.48 -15.67 -25.58
CA THR A 4 -18.89 -15.49 -26.90
C THR A 4 -19.90 -15.45 -28.06
N ALA A 5 -20.99 -16.23 -28.01
CA ALA A 5 -21.98 -16.31 -29.10
C ALA A 5 -22.95 -15.12 -29.14
N LEU A 6 -22.96 -14.31 -28.09
CA LEU A 6 -23.83 -13.15 -27.93
C LEU A 6 -23.04 -11.82 -28.02
N ARG A 7 -21.75 -11.87 -28.37
CA ARG A 7 -20.90 -10.67 -28.44
C ARG A 7 -21.54 -9.59 -29.32
N GLY A 8 -21.50 -8.36 -28.83
CA GLY A 8 -22.08 -7.21 -29.52
C GLY A 8 -23.58 -7.00 -29.28
N THR A 9 -24.29 -7.96 -28.67
CA THR A 9 -25.75 -7.86 -28.44
C THR A 9 -26.15 -7.65 -26.98
N PHE A 10 -25.21 -7.79 -26.02
CA PHE A 10 -25.44 -7.56 -24.60
C PHE A 10 -24.14 -7.07 -23.93
N PRO A 11 -24.22 -6.28 -22.85
CA PRO A 11 -23.04 -5.91 -22.05
C PRO A 11 -22.17 -7.10 -21.67
N ASP A 12 -20.88 -7.02 -21.93
CA ASP A 12 -19.94 -8.11 -21.70
C ASP A 12 -18.65 -7.54 -21.12
N LEU A 13 -18.55 -7.59 -19.79
CA LEU A 13 -17.41 -7.09 -19.04
C LEU A 13 -16.28 -8.12 -19.02
N ARG A 14 -15.04 -7.66 -19.07
CA ARG A 14 -13.82 -8.49 -19.07
C ARG A 14 -12.79 -7.97 -18.08
N VAL A 15 -12.16 -8.90 -17.36
CA VAL A 15 -11.04 -8.67 -16.43
C VAL A 15 -10.02 -9.79 -16.57
N ASP A 16 -8.80 -9.59 -16.07
CA ASP A 16 -7.76 -10.63 -15.98
C ASP A 16 -8.13 -11.64 -14.87
N ALA A 17 -9.08 -12.53 -15.20
CA ALA A 17 -9.61 -13.53 -14.29
C ALA A 17 -8.68 -14.73 -14.20
N ASN A 18 -7.96 -15.07 -15.28
CA ASN A 18 -6.99 -16.16 -15.31
C ASN A 18 -5.66 -15.80 -14.61
N ARG A 19 -5.44 -14.51 -14.33
CA ARG A 19 -4.29 -13.96 -13.61
C ARG A 19 -2.98 -14.12 -14.38
N ASP A 20 -3.01 -13.86 -15.70
CA ASP A 20 -1.81 -13.88 -16.56
C ASP A 20 -1.25 -12.48 -16.90
N GLY A 21 -1.91 -11.43 -16.42
CA GLY A 21 -1.52 -10.03 -16.61
C GLY A 21 -2.11 -9.38 -17.87
N ILE A 22 -2.96 -10.09 -18.62
CA ILE A 22 -3.59 -9.60 -19.85
C ILE A 22 -5.09 -9.87 -19.81
N VAL A 23 -5.90 -8.86 -20.10
CA VAL A 23 -7.35 -9.07 -20.27
C VAL A 23 -7.65 -9.62 -21.66
N ASP A 24 -8.14 -10.85 -21.75
CA ASP A 24 -8.51 -11.52 -23.00
C ASP A 24 -9.86 -11.00 -23.53
N LEU A 25 -9.77 -10.13 -24.54
CA LEU A 25 -10.95 -9.55 -25.21
C LEU A 25 -11.46 -10.40 -26.38
N SER A 26 -10.67 -11.37 -26.85
CA SER A 26 -10.94 -12.06 -28.13
C SER A 26 -11.24 -13.55 -27.95
N GLY A 27 -10.59 -14.19 -26.98
CA GLY A 27 -10.72 -15.59 -26.65
C GLY A 27 -11.70 -15.83 -25.52
N LYS A 28 -11.37 -16.79 -24.65
CA LYS A 28 -12.21 -17.26 -23.55
C LYS A 28 -11.40 -17.58 -22.29
N SER A 29 -10.12 -17.21 -22.22
CA SER A 29 -9.27 -17.61 -21.10
C SER A 29 -9.81 -16.99 -19.80
N ASP A 30 -10.19 -15.72 -19.84
CA ASP A 30 -10.80 -15.02 -18.72
C ASP A 30 -12.29 -15.32 -18.57
N GLU A 31 -13.06 -15.27 -19.67
CA GLU A 31 -14.52 -15.49 -19.69
C GLU A 31 -14.94 -16.77 -18.94
N ARG A 32 -14.12 -17.83 -19.01
CA ARG A 32 -14.39 -19.11 -18.35
C ARG A 32 -14.23 -19.06 -16.83
N LEU A 33 -13.51 -18.08 -16.30
CA LEU A 33 -13.09 -18.01 -14.90
C LEU A 33 -13.76 -16.87 -14.13
N GLU A 34 -14.31 -15.85 -14.80
CA GLU A 34 -14.94 -14.66 -14.18
C GLU A 34 -16.00 -14.98 -13.09
N ASP A 35 -16.73 -16.09 -13.25
CA ASP A 35 -17.73 -16.55 -12.28
C ASP A 35 -17.15 -17.37 -11.12
N SER A 36 -15.91 -17.83 -11.22
CA SER A 36 -15.25 -18.71 -10.22
C SER A 36 -14.02 -18.09 -9.55
N GLN A 37 -13.42 -17.08 -10.17
CA GLN A 37 -12.16 -16.48 -9.76
C GLN A 37 -12.28 -14.96 -9.77
N LEU A 38 -11.72 -14.34 -8.73
CA LEU A 38 -11.61 -12.89 -8.62
C LEU A 38 -10.33 -12.44 -9.32
N ALA A 39 -10.45 -11.50 -10.27
CA ALA A 39 -9.30 -10.74 -10.73
C ALA A 39 -8.69 -9.95 -9.55
N LEU A 40 -7.44 -9.52 -9.66
CA LEU A 40 -6.76 -8.79 -8.59
C LEU A 40 -6.54 -7.33 -8.99
N PHE A 41 -6.50 -6.44 -8.00
CA PHE A 41 -6.09 -5.05 -8.17
C PHE A 41 -5.18 -4.63 -7.02
N LEU A 42 -4.27 -3.67 -7.26
CA LEU A 42 -3.39 -3.16 -6.22
C LEU A 42 -4.07 -2.10 -5.36
N PRO A 43 -3.71 -2.00 -4.07
CA PRO A 43 -3.93 -0.78 -3.32
C PRO A 43 -2.95 0.29 -3.84
N ASN A 44 -3.40 1.31 -4.57
CA ASN A 44 -2.58 2.36 -5.23
C ASN A 44 -2.03 3.38 -4.21
N LEU A 45 -1.16 2.92 -3.30
CA LEU A 45 -0.74 3.64 -2.09
C LEU A 45 0.69 4.19 -2.13
N ASP A 46 1.35 4.06 -3.26
CA ASP A 46 2.68 4.60 -3.51
C ASP A 46 2.59 6.05 -4.05
N ASP A 47 3.69 6.54 -4.64
CA ASP A 47 3.78 7.92 -5.13
C ASP A 47 4.78 7.99 -6.28
N ASP A 48 4.34 7.57 -7.45
CA ASP A 48 5.14 7.47 -8.65
C ASP A 48 5.73 8.81 -9.10
N ALA A 49 4.92 9.86 -8.97
CA ALA A 49 5.30 11.22 -9.34
C ALA A 49 6.10 11.94 -8.25
N LYS A 50 6.34 11.30 -7.08
CA LYS A 50 7.08 11.86 -5.94
C LYS A 50 6.50 13.18 -5.41
N ARG A 51 5.18 13.29 -5.38
CA ARG A 51 4.42 14.45 -4.92
C ARG A 51 4.33 14.50 -3.40
N CYS A 52 4.41 13.36 -2.73
CA CYS A 52 4.23 13.16 -1.29
C CYS A 52 5.51 13.32 -0.49
N GLY A 53 6.32 14.32 -0.85
CA GLY A 53 7.45 14.71 -0.02
C GLY A 53 6.97 15.07 1.39
N PRO A 54 7.64 14.58 2.47
CA PRO A 54 7.17 14.79 3.84
C PRO A 54 7.09 16.25 4.33
N GLY A 55 7.55 17.22 3.53
CA GLY A 55 7.49 18.65 3.82
C GLY A 55 8.65 19.18 4.67
N GLU A 56 8.51 20.44 5.15
CA GLU A 56 9.46 21.06 6.08
C GLU A 56 9.28 20.46 7.48
N ASP A 57 10.30 19.71 7.89
CA ASP A 57 10.43 18.88 9.10
C ASP A 57 9.31 17.87 9.39
N LEU A 58 9.59 16.59 9.14
CA LEU A 58 8.76 15.42 9.48
C LEU A 58 8.42 15.33 11.00
N TYR A 59 9.17 16.07 11.81
CA TYR A 59 9.14 16.09 13.26
C TYR A 59 8.74 17.47 13.83
N SER A 60 8.16 18.35 13.00
CA SER A 60 7.84 19.73 13.41
C SER A 60 6.90 19.84 14.62
N ASP A 61 6.01 18.86 14.80
CA ASP A 61 5.07 18.78 15.91
C ASP A 61 5.64 18.03 17.12
N ALA A 62 6.72 17.27 16.96
CA ALA A 62 7.22 16.36 17.98
C ALA A 62 8.66 15.94 17.71
N LEU A 63 9.57 16.28 18.62
CA LEU A 63 10.95 15.78 18.59
C LEU A 63 11.05 14.40 19.27
N PHE A 64 10.30 14.16 20.35
CA PHE A 64 10.24 12.90 21.09
C PHE A 64 8.97 12.84 21.97
N GLY A 65 8.50 11.63 22.30
CA GLY A 65 7.55 11.42 23.42
C GLY A 65 6.07 11.69 23.12
N ASN A 66 5.34 12.12 24.15
CA ASN A 66 3.87 12.17 24.17
C ASN A 66 3.24 13.44 23.56
N ASP A 67 4.05 14.40 23.11
CA ASP A 67 3.57 15.64 22.49
C ASP A 67 3.63 15.48 20.96
N TYR A 68 2.65 14.77 20.39
CA TYR A 68 2.52 14.50 18.96
C TYR A 68 1.09 14.81 18.50
N ASP A 69 0.91 15.29 17.27
CA ASP A 69 -0.42 15.49 16.68
C ASP A 69 -0.77 14.33 15.73
N PRO A 70 -1.76 13.48 16.07
CA PRO A 70 -2.24 12.42 15.17
C PRO A 70 -2.67 12.92 13.78
N LYS A 71 -3.00 14.21 13.62
CA LYS A 71 -3.33 14.80 12.32
C LYS A 71 -2.13 14.82 11.37
N VAL A 72 -0.90 14.93 11.89
CA VAL A 72 0.31 14.86 11.06
C VAL A 72 0.44 13.47 10.45
N ASP A 73 0.29 12.41 11.24
CA ASP A 73 0.32 11.03 10.76
C ASP A 73 -0.80 10.74 9.76
N ARG A 74 -2.02 11.22 10.03
CA ARG A 74 -3.14 11.11 9.07
C ARG A 74 -2.82 11.81 7.75
N ARG A 75 -2.28 13.03 7.78
CA ARG A 75 -1.88 13.78 6.58
C ARG A 75 -0.82 13.02 5.77
N LEU A 76 0.19 12.47 6.44
CA LEU A 76 1.26 11.70 5.79
C LEU A 76 0.70 10.41 5.15
N LEU A 77 -0.25 9.74 5.81
CA LEU A 77 -0.93 8.55 5.26
C LEU A 77 -1.81 8.88 4.05
N THR A 78 -2.53 10.00 4.07
CA THR A 78 -3.46 10.37 2.99
C THR A 78 -2.78 10.75 1.69
N CYS A 79 -1.50 11.10 1.71
CA CYS A 79 -0.77 11.41 0.48
C CYS A 79 -0.27 10.13 -0.19
N ASN A 80 -0.76 9.85 -1.39
CA ASN A 80 -0.36 8.76 -2.28
C ASN A 80 -1.00 9.02 -3.66
N ASP A 81 -0.79 8.14 -4.64
CA ASP A 81 -1.41 8.29 -5.96
C ASP A 81 -2.94 8.18 -5.93
N ALA A 82 -3.51 7.31 -5.09
CA ALA A 82 -4.96 7.25 -4.84
C ALA A 82 -5.58 8.45 -4.10
N GLN A 83 -4.81 9.48 -3.73
CA GLN A 83 -5.30 10.60 -2.92
C GLN A 83 -6.33 11.47 -3.66
N ASP A 84 -6.18 11.61 -4.98
CA ASP A 84 -6.97 12.53 -5.81
C ASP A 84 -7.50 11.83 -7.07
N ASP A 85 -8.16 12.60 -7.93
CA ASP A 85 -8.88 12.09 -9.11
C ASP A 85 -8.00 12.15 -10.39
N ILE A 86 -6.67 12.16 -10.24
CA ILE A 86 -5.70 12.31 -11.34
C ILE A 86 -4.76 11.09 -11.39
N VAL A 87 -4.63 10.49 -12.57
CA VAL A 87 -3.60 9.48 -12.85
C VAL A 87 -2.31 10.18 -13.32
N ASN A 88 -1.27 10.10 -12.50
CA ASN A 88 -0.03 10.88 -12.61
C ASN A 88 1.03 10.19 -13.49
N GLY A 89 0.64 9.92 -14.74
CA GLY A 89 1.54 9.37 -15.75
C GLY A 89 1.45 7.85 -15.86
N SER A 90 2.37 7.27 -16.62
CA SER A 90 2.25 5.88 -17.06
C SER A 90 2.53 4.85 -15.98
N ARG A 91 3.24 5.22 -14.90
CA ARG A 91 3.52 4.29 -13.80
C ARG A 91 2.29 4.13 -12.90
N ASP A 92 1.71 5.25 -12.49
CA ASP A 92 0.43 5.26 -11.78
C ASP A 92 -0.63 4.47 -12.57
N GLU A 93 -0.74 4.72 -13.89
CA GLU A 93 -1.64 3.92 -14.75
C GLU A 93 -1.38 2.39 -14.71
N GLN A 94 -0.12 1.94 -14.51
CA GLN A 94 0.22 0.52 -14.43
C GLN A 94 -0.28 -0.15 -13.13
N ASP A 95 -0.54 0.61 -12.07
CA ASP A 95 -1.07 0.06 -10.80
C ASP A 95 -2.58 -0.17 -10.83
N LEU A 96 -3.27 0.39 -11.82
CA LEU A 96 -4.72 0.28 -11.98
C LEU A 96 -5.12 -1.02 -12.69
N ALA A 97 -6.12 -1.70 -12.13
CA ALA A 97 -6.72 -2.88 -12.75
C ALA A 97 -7.65 -2.49 -13.90
N ARG A 98 -7.47 -3.13 -15.07
CA ARG A 98 -8.27 -2.85 -16.27
C ARG A 98 -9.55 -3.68 -16.27
N ILE A 99 -10.67 -3.00 -16.53
CA ILE A 99 -11.99 -3.59 -16.73
C ILE A 99 -12.49 -3.14 -18.10
N HIS A 100 -12.62 -4.08 -19.02
CA HIS A 100 -13.11 -3.78 -20.36
C HIS A 100 -14.60 -4.10 -20.49
N ALA A 101 -15.31 -3.43 -21.38
CA ALA A 101 -16.55 -3.96 -21.95
C ALA A 101 -16.36 -4.14 -23.45
N LEU A 102 -16.73 -5.31 -23.98
CA LEU A 102 -16.65 -5.54 -25.41
C LEU A 102 -17.56 -4.57 -26.19
N PRO A 103 -17.20 -4.19 -27.43
CA PRO A 103 -17.99 -3.26 -28.24
C PRO A 103 -19.45 -3.69 -28.40
N LEU A 104 -20.36 -2.73 -28.21
CA LEU A 104 -21.80 -2.86 -28.47
C LEU A 104 -22.20 -1.90 -29.60
N PRO A 105 -21.98 -2.26 -30.87
CA PRO A 105 -22.07 -1.31 -32.00
C PRO A 105 -23.46 -0.67 -32.15
N ASP A 106 -24.51 -1.45 -31.88
CA ASP A 106 -25.89 -1.03 -32.10
C ASP A 106 -26.53 -0.38 -30.87
N VAL A 107 -25.79 -0.21 -29.76
CA VAL A 107 -26.33 0.41 -28.55
C VAL A 107 -26.68 1.87 -28.82
N VAL A 108 -27.85 2.30 -28.36
CA VAL A 108 -28.31 3.70 -28.45
C VAL A 108 -28.41 4.36 -27.08
N ASP A 109 -28.50 3.55 -26.02
CA ASP A 109 -28.63 4.00 -24.64
C ASP A 109 -27.29 4.16 -23.93
N ARG A 110 -27.25 5.06 -22.95
CA ARG A 110 -26.15 5.15 -21.99
C ARG A 110 -26.30 4.06 -20.94
N ALA A 111 -25.19 3.49 -20.48
CA ALA A 111 -25.19 2.47 -19.43
C ALA A 111 -24.91 3.07 -18.05
N THR A 112 -25.48 2.45 -17.02
CA THR A 112 -25.15 2.71 -15.62
C THR A 112 -24.09 1.72 -15.17
N VAL A 113 -23.08 2.19 -14.45
CA VAL A 113 -22.13 1.33 -13.73
C VAL A 113 -22.48 1.34 -12.25
N VAL A 114 -22.37 0.19 -11.59
CA VAL A 114 -22.58 0.05 -10.15
C VAL A 114 -21.38 -0.65 -9.55
N VAL A 115 -20.80 -0.05 -8.50
CA VAL A 115 -19.75 -0.66 -7.68
C VAL A 115 -20.38 -1.09 -6.36
N SER A 116 -20.15 -2.34 -5.97
CA SER A 116 -20.70 -2.92 -4.74
C SER A 116 -19.69 -3.85 -4.06
N GLY A 117 -19.91 -4.15 -2.78
CA GLY A 117 -19.04 -5.02 -1.97
C GLY A 117 -17.86 -4.29 -1.30
N ALA A 118 -17.42 -3.15 -1.85
CA ALA A 118 -16.39 -2.31 -1.25
C ALA A 118 -17.02 -1.28 -0.27
N PRO A 119 -16.33 -0.94 0.84
CA PRO A 119 -16.66 0.23 1.64
C PRO A 119 -16.64 1.52 0.80
N ALA A 120 -17.43 2.51 1.23
CA ALA A 120 -17.48 3.80 0.54
C ALA A 120 -16.07 4.43 0.48
N GLY A 121 -15.63 4.76 -0.74
CA GLY A 121 -14.33 5.37 -0.97
C GLY A 121 -13.13 4.42 -1.02
N ALA A 122 -13.31 3.11 -0.80
CA ALA A 122 -12.22 2.13 -0.84
C ALA A 122 -11.66 1.87 -2.26
N VAL A 123 -12.41 2.24 -3.30
CA VAL A 123 -11.99 2.16 -4.70
C VAL A 123 -12.41 3.41 -5.47
N ARG A 124 -11.71 3.70 -6.56
CA ARG A 124 -12.10 4.71 -7.55
C ARG A 124 -12.04 4.10 -8.95
N LEU A 125 -12.94 4.56 -9.82
CA LEU A 125 -12.95 4.23 -11.23
C LEU A 125 -12.47 5.41 -12.06
N PHE A 126 -11.71 5.11 -13.09
CA PHE A 126 -11.39 6.00 -14.20
C PHE A 126 -11.99 5.44 -15.48
N ILE A 127 -12.29 6.30 -16.44
CA ILE A 127 -12.75 5.92 -17.78
C ILE A 127 -11.76 6.42 -18.83
N ARG A 128 -11.38 5.57 -19.78
CA ARG A 128 -10.57 6.02 -20.92
C ARG A 128 -11.46 6.61 -22.01
N GLN A 129 -11.17 7.86 -22.38
CA GLN A 129 -11.88 8.58 -23.45
C GLN A 129 -10.88 9.38 -24.28
N GLY A 130 -10.89 9.20 -25.60
CA GLY A 130 -9.94 9.88 -26.49
C GLY A 130 -8.48 9.61 -26.16
N GLY A 131 -8.17 8.43 -25.60
CA GLY A 131 -6.83 8.04 -25.16
C GLY A 131 -6.43 8.55 -23.77
N GLN A 132 -7.23 9.42 -23.14
CA GLN A 132 -6.95 9.99 -21.83
C GLN A 132 -7.79 9.35 -20.73
N LEU A 133 -7.25 9.31 -19.52
CA LEU A 133 -7.97 8.89 -18.32
C LEU A 133 -8.58 10.10 -17.61
N ARG A 134 -9.81 9.92 -17.13
CA ARG A 134 -10.46 10.84 -16.19
C ARG A 134 -11.17 10.03 -15.12
N ALA A 135 -11.27 10.57 -13.92
CA ALA A 135 -12.12 9.98 -12.89
C ALA A 135 -13.56 9.83 -13.41
N PHE A 136 -14.19 8.73 -13.03
CA PHE A 136 -15.54 8.36 -13.42
C PHE A 136 -16.35 8.06 -12.17
N ASN A 137 -17.37 8.88 -11.90
CA ASN A 137 -18.23 8.68 -10.74
C ASN A 137 -19.51 7.92 -11.12
N PRO A 138 -19.62 6.61 -10.82
CA PRO A 138 -20.80 5.82 -11.19
C PRO A 138 -22.10 6.26 -10.51
N ALA A 139 -22.03 7.05 -9.42
CA ALA A 139 -23.21 7.55 -8.74
C ALA A 139 -23.86 8.75 -9.44
N THR A 140 -23.10 9.50 -10.24
CA THR A 140 -23.56 10.74 -10.89
C THR A 140 -23.44 10.71 -12.42
N GLU A 141 -22.64 9.79 -12.96
CA GLU A 141 -22.37 9.68 -14.39
C GLU A 141 -22.85 8.35 -14.98
N LYS A 142 -23.30 8.41 -16.24
CA LYS A 142 -23.54 7.22 -17.07
C LYS A 142 -22.46 7.10 -18.13
N VAL A 143 -22.10 5.87 -18.49
CA VAL A 143 -21.17 5.59 -19.58
C VAL A 143 -21.73 6.15 -20.90
N PRO A 144 -20.97 6.95 -21.66
CA PRO A 144 -21.42 7.47 -22.94
C PRO A 144 -21.62 6.36 -23.99
N VAL A 145 -22.62 6.55 -24.86
CA VAL A 145 -22.94 5.62 -25.96
C VAL A 145 -21.70 5.32 -26.81
N GLN A 146 -20.91 6.33 -27.14
CA GLN A 146 -19.74 6.14 -27.99
C GLN A 146 -18.67 5.24 -27.35
N ALA A 147 -18.50 5.30 -26.02
CA ALA A 147 -17.58 4.41 -25.32
C ALA A 147 -18.09 2.96 -25.36
N LEU A 148 -19.40 2.74 -25.21
CA LEU A 148 -19.98 1.41 -25.35
C LEU A 148 -19.85 0.86 -26.78
N ARG A 149 -20.06 1.69 -27.80
CA ARG A 149 -19.94 1.29 -29.21
C ARG A 149 -18.52 0.91 -29.61
N ASN A 150 -17.52 1.61 -29.09
CA ASN A 150 -16.13 1.41 -29.46
C ASN A 150 -15.43 0.32 -28.63
N GLY A 151 -16.04 -0.08 -27.51
CA GLY A 151 -15.37 -0.83 -26.45
C GLY A 151 -15.01 0.11 -25.30
N LEU A 152 -15.51 -0.22 -24.12
CA LEU A 152 -15.28 0.56 -22.90
C LEU A 152 -13.99 0.08 -22.24
N GLU A 153 -13.20 1.01 -21.71
CA GLU A 153 -12.12 0.71 -20.78
C GLU A 153 -12.32 1.54 -19.51
N LEU A 154 -12.59 0.83 -18.42
CA LEU A 154 -12.56 1.37 -17.07
C LEU A 154 -11.28 0.89 -16.39
N LEU A 155 -10.72 1.73 -15.54
CA LEU A 155 -9.58 1.39 -14.71
C LEU A 155 -9.96 1.56 -13.25
N LEU A 156 -9.65 0.57 -12.43
CA LEU A 156 -9.97 0.53 -11.01
C LEU A 156 -8.68 0.63 -10.20
N GLU A 157 -8.61 1.59 -9.28
CA GLU A 157 -7.60 1.62 -8.24
C GLU A 157 -8.19 1.25 -6.89
N GLY A 158 -7.41 0.54 -6.07
CA GLY A 158 -7.66 0.41 -4.65
C GLY A 158 -7.15 1.63 -3.91
N ARG A 159 -7.98 2.24 -3.06
CA ARG A 159 -7.59 3.42 -2.26
C ARG A 159 -7.18 3.07 -0.84
N ASP A 160 -7.28 1.80 -0.49
CA ASP A 160 -6.83 1.26 0.80
C ASP A 160 -6.57 -0.25 0.71
N ILE A 161 -5.99 -0.81 1.77
CA ILE A 161 -5.82 -2.24 2.00
C ILE A 161 -7.01 -2.84 2.76
N ILE A 162 -7.01 -4.16 2.92
CA ILE A 162 -7.88 -4.83 3.89
C ILE A 162 -7.40 -4.48 5.30
N ARG A 163 -8.22 -3.74 6.06
CA ARG A 163 -7.88 -3.25 7.41
C ARG A 163 -8.34 -4.18 8.53
N ASP A 164 -9.48 -4.82 8.33
CA ASP A 164 -10.15 -5.67 9.32
C ASP A 164 -11.10 -6.66 8.62
N ASN A 165 -11.94 -7.34 9.40
CA ASN A 165 -12.87 -8.34 8.89
C ASN A 165 -14.20 -7.74 8.35
N SER A 166 -14.36 -6.41 8.33
CA SER A 166 -15.57 -5.77 7.79
C SER A 166 -15.62 -5.80 6.26
N TRP A 167 -14.47 -5.95 5.61
CA TRP A 167 -14.34 -6.07 4.17
C TRP A 167 -13.34 -7.16 3.81
N ASP A 168 -13.75 -8.15 3.02
CA ASP A 168 -12.87 -9.24 2.59
C ASP A 168 -11.95 -8.85 1.41
N GLY A 169 -11.99 -7.58 0.99
CA GLY A 169 -11.26 -7.05 -0.15
C GLY A 169 -12.00 -7.16 -1.48
N SER A 170 -13.18 -7.79 -1.52
CA SER A 170 -13.91 -8.04 -2.76
C SER A 170 -14.68 -6.81 -3.26
N VAL A 171 -14.73 -6.67 -4.57
CA VAL A 171 -15.47 -5.62 -5.28
C VAL A 171 -16.18 -6.23 -6.46
N ARG A 172 -17.45 -5.90 -6.65
CA ARG A 172 -18.20 -6.21 -7.87
C ARG A 172 -18.44 -4.93 -8.65
N VAL A 173 -18.06 -4.95 -9.92
CA VAL A 173 -18.36 -3.88 -10.89
C VAL A 173 -19.38 -4.44 -11.87
N SER A 174 -20.54 -3.81 -11.93
CA SER A 174 -21.63 -4.19 -12.82
C SER A 174 -21.92 -3.07 -13.82
N LEU A 175 -22.28 -3.43 -15.05
CA LEU A 175 -22.72 -2.50 -16.09
C LEU A 175 -24.12 -2.90 -16.56
N TYR A 176 -25.05 -1.94 -16.56
CA TYR A 176 -26.45 -2.15 -16.90
C TYR A 176 -26.93 -1.16 -17.97
N LEU A 177 -27.66 -1.66 -18.96
CA LEU A 177 -28.45 -0.86 -19.88
C LEU A 177 -29.84 -0.57 -19.28
N PRO A 178 -30.54 0.48 -19.74
CA PRO A 178 -31.91 0.78 -19.28
C PRO A 178 -32.92 -0.36 -19.53
N SER A 179 -32.64 -1.22 -20.51
CA SER A 179 -33.43 -2.42 -20.79
C SER A 179 -33.35 -3.49 -19.69
N GLY A 180 -32.43 -3.34 -18.74
CA GLY A 180 -32.13 -4.33 -17.69
C GLY A 180 -31.05 -5.34 -18.08
N ALA A 181 -30.63 -5.37 -19.35
CA ALA A 181 -29.49 -6.18 -19.76
C ALA A 181 -28.21 -5.66 -19.09
N GLY A 182 -27.38 -6.57 -18.59
CA GLY A 182 -26.15 -6.21 -17.91
C GLY A 182 -25.23 -7.38 -17.65
N ASP A 183 -24.03 -7.06 -17.21
CA ASP A 183 -23.01 -8.02 -16.80
C ASP A 183 -22.24 -7.47 -15.60
N SER A 184 -21.53 -8.35 -14.90
CA SER A 184 -20.72 -7.99 -13.76
C SER A 184 -19.45 -8.82 -13.70
N VAL A 185 -18.35 -8.16 -13.34
CA VAL A 185 -17.08 -8.78 -13.00
C VAL A 185 -16.80 -8.60 -11.51
N ARG A 186 -15.95 -9.44 -10.96
CA ARG A 186 -15.50 -9.32 -9.58
C ARG A 186 -13.99 -9.27 -9.50
N LEU A 187 -13.51 -8.40 -8.64
CA LEU A 187 -12.10 -8.23 -8.34
C LEU A 187 -11.88 -8.27 -6.82
N ARG A 188 -10.65 -8.46 -6.40
CA ARG A 188 -10.23 -8.39 -4.99
C ARG A 188 -8.96 -7.59 -4.87
N VAL A 189 -8.88 -6.70 -3.88
CA VAL A 189 -7.61 -6.01 -3.59
C VAL A 189 -6.57 -7.07 -3.21
N ALA A 190 -5.36 -6.94 -3.76
CA ALA A 190 -4.27 -7.84 -3.45
C ALA A 190 -3.96 -7.76 -1.94
N PRO A 191 -3.96 -8.89 -1.21
CA PRO A 191 -3.69 -8.88 0.22
C PRO A 191 -2.23 -8.50 0.48
N LEU A 192 -1.97 -7.94 1.66
CA LEU A 192 -0.60 -7.73 2.11
C LEU A 192 0.00 -9.06 2.57
N LEU A 193 1.17 -9.37 2.04
CA LEU A 193 2.04 -10.43 2.53
C LEU A 193 3.24 -9.79 3.21
N LEU A 194 3.52 -10.18 4.45
CA LEU A 194 4.74 -9.77 5.14
C LEU A 194 5.95 -10.38 4.45
N GLN A 195 7.08 -9.67 4.52
CA GLN A 195 8.34 -10.26 4.12
C GLN A 195 8.80 -11.26 5.16
N HIS A 196 9.38 -12.38 4.71
CA HIS A 196 9.94 -13.39 5.60
C HIS A 196 11.45 -13.52 5.38
N THR A 197 12.17 -13.97 6.39
CA THR A 197 13.64 -13.99 6.42
C THR A 197 14.31 -14.82 5.31
N LEU A 198 13.63 -15.78 4.71
CA LEU A 198 14.14 -16.53 3.54
C LEU A 198 14.03 -15.81 2.19
N GLN A 199 13.38 -14.65 2.12
CA GLN A 199 13.33 -13.86 0.88
C GLN A 199 14.68 -13.15 0.63
N HIS A 200 14.98 -12.86 -0.63
CA HIS A 200 16.20 -12.15 -0.98
C HIS A 200 16.18 -10.70 -0.49
N SER A 201 17.18 -10.30 0.30
CA SER A 201 17.33 -8.93 0.76
C SER A 201 17.59 -7.97 -0.41
N GLN A 202 16.86 -6.85 -0.45
CA GLN A 202 16.96 -5.84 -1.53
C GLN A 202 17.49 -4.49 -1.07
N ARG A 203 17.37 -4.19 0.22
CA ARG A 203 17.81 -2.95 0.88
C ARG A 203 18.20 -3.30 2.32
N VAL A 204 19.12 -2.52 2.88
CA VAL A 204 19.44 -2.56 4.31
C VAL A 204 19.26 -1.14 4.84
N LEU A 205 18.42 -1.02 5.85
CA LEU A 205 18.03 0.23 6.48
C LEU A 205 18.59 0.24 7.91
N LEU A 206 19.03 1.39 8.38
CA LEU A 206 19.36 1.61 9.79
C LEU A 206 19.03 3.05 10.19
N SER A 207 19.00 3.28 11.49
CA SER A 207 18.70 4.55 12.10
C SER A 207 19.90 5.02 12.93
N PRO A 208 20.65 6.05 12.49
CA PRO A 208 21.62 6.71 13.36
C PRO A 208 20.90 7.36 14.54
N TYR A 209 21.56 7.37 15.69
CA TYR A 209 21.12 8.22 16.79
C TYR A 209 21.56 9.66 16.51
N LYS A 210 20.61 10.54 16.18
CA LYS A 210 20.92 11.95 15.93
C LYS A 210 21.10 12.70 17.24
N LEU A 211 22.23 13.37 17.40
CA LEU A 211 22.44 14.33 18.49
C LEU A 211 21.49 15.51 18.30
N LEU A 212 20.67 15.82 19.30
CA LEU A 212 19.82 17.00 19.31
C LEU A 212 20.70 18.26 19.33
N SER A 213 20.23 19.33 18.70
CA SER A 213 20.82 20.65 18.94
C SER A 213 20.59 21.07 20.40
N ARG A 214 21.39 22.01 20.91
CA ARG A 214 21.22 22.53 22.28
C ARG A 214 19.80 23.06 22.51
N GLU A 215 19.25 23.81 21.56
CA GLU A 215 17.88 24.35 21.62
C GLU A 215 16.83 23.23 21.74
N GLN A 216 16.95 22.20 20.90
CA GLN A 216 16.06 21.03 20.92
C GLN A 216 16.17 20.24 22.23
N PHE A 217 17.39 20.11 22.76
CA PHE A 217 17.63 19.49 24.05
C PHE A 217 17.00 20.30 25.18
N GLU A 218 17.25 21.60 25.24
CA GLU A 218 16.74 22.49 26.29
C GLU A 218 15.21 22.52 26.30
N GLU A 219 14.56 22.53 25.12
CA GLU A 219 13.11 22.44 25.04
C GLU A 219 12.60 21.06 25.50
N LEU A 220 13.27 19.98 25.09
CA LEU A 220 12.85 18.61 25.42
C LEU A 220 13.01 18.28 26.90
N TYR A 221 14.09 18.76 27.53
CA TYR A 221 14.45 18.48 28.91
C TYR A 221 14.18 19.66 29.86
N LYS A 222 13.33 20.62 29.45
CA LYS A 222 12.99 21.81 30.25
C LYS A 222 12.46 21.51 31.66
N ASP A 223 11.83 20.36 31.83
CA ASP A 223 11.25 19.90 33.11
C ASP A 223 12.26 19.09 33.96
N ILE A 224 13.49 18.91 33.48
CA ILE A 224 14.60 18.22 34.18
C ILE A 224 15.84 19.14 34.16
N PRO A 225 15.83 20.27 34.89
CA PRO A 225 16.85 21.30 34.80
C PRO A 225 18.25 20.84 35.24
N GLU A 226 18.34 19.73 35.99
CA GLU A 226 19.60 19.12 36.38
C GLU A 226 20.29 18.33 35.25
N TYR A 227 19.57 18.00 34.17
CA TYR A 227 20.17 17.30 33.03
C TYR A 227 20.73 18.33 32.04
N LEU A 228 22.05 18.48 32.05
CA LEU A 228 22.73 19.47 31.22
C LEU A 228 22.99 18.94 29.80
N TYR A 229 23.06 19.83 28.83
CA TYR A 229 23.35 19.45 27.44
C TYR A 229 24.71 18.76 27.31
N GLU A 230 25.68 19.16 28.12
CA GLU A 230 27.01 18.56 28.17
C GLU A 230 26.96 17.10 28.66
N ASP A 231 26.13 16.82 29.67
CA ASP A 231 25.91 15.47 30.18
C ASP A 231 25.24 14.61 29.10
N TYR A 232 24.23 15.15 28.42
CA TYR A 232 23.58 14.51 27.28
C TYR A 232 24.55 14.19 26.13
N VAL A 233 25.41 15.14 25.75
CA VAL A 233 26.43 14.91 24.73
C VAL A 233 27.38 13.80 25.16
N SER A 234 27.81 13.79 26.43
CA SER A 234 28.68 12.76 26.99
C SER A 234 28.03 11.38 26.98
N ASP A 235 26.79 11.28 27.47
CA ASP A 235 25.98 10.05 27.45
C ASP A 235 25.83 9.51 26.03
N LEU A 236 25.55 10.39 25.07
CA LEU A 236 25.40 9.98 23.68
C LEU A 236 26.69 9.59 23.00
N GLN A 237 27.82 10.20 23.35
CA GLN A 237 29.12 9.71 22.91
C GLN A 237 29.37 8.29 23.41
N PHE A 238 28.95 7.99 24.64
CA PHE A 238 29.01 6.64 25.19
C PHE A 238 28.05 5.67 24.48
N PHE A 239 26.77 6.04 24.28
CA PHE A 239 25.78 5.18 23.60
C PHE A 239 26.04 5.01 22.09
N ASN A 240 26.70 5.97 21.45
CA ASN A 240 27.15 5.86 20.06
C ASN A 240 28.54 5.27 19.93
N MET A 241 29.19 4.89 21.03
CA MET A 241 30.44 4.15 20.98
C MET A 241 30.18 2.84 20.24
N GLY A 242 30.91 2.64 19.14
CA GLY A 242 30.71 1.48 18.27
C GLY A 242 29.63 1.63 17.20
N TYR A 243 28.88 2.73 17.11
CA TYR A 243 27.93 2.93 15.99
C TYR A 243 28.65 2.93 14.64
N GLY A 244 29.80 3.61 14.54
CA GLY A 244 30.62 3.60 13.33
C GLY A 244 31.09 2.20 12.95
N GLU A 245 31.55 1.42 13.94
CA GLU A 245 31.96 0.02 13.75
C GLU A 245 30.78 -0.86 13.32
N PHE A 246 29.64 -0.75 13.99
CA PHE A 246 28.40 -1.43 13.63
C PHE A 246 27.95 -1.10 12.20
N ARG A 247 27.90 0.18 11.83
CA ARG A 247 27.55 0.63 10.47
C ARG A 247 28.50 0.02 9.43
N ASP A 248 29.80 0.03 9.70
CA ASP A 248 30.80 -0.44 8.75
C ASP A 248 30.77 -1.96 8.58
N THR A 249 30.61 -2.71 9.67
CA THR A 249 30.41 -4.17 9.63
C THR A 249 29.10 -4.55 8.94
N LEU A 250 27.99 -3.85 9.21
CA LEU A 250 26.71 -4.06 8.53
C LEU A 250 26.81 -3.77 7.02
N ASN A 251 27.49 -2.69 6.63
CA ASN A 251 27.72 -2.38 5.22
C ASN A 251 28.65 -3.41 4.56
N ALA A 252 29.62 -3.98 5.29
CA ALA A 252 30.43 -5.10 4.80
C ALA A 252 29.60 -6.37 4.59
N ALA A 253 28.73 -6.72 5.55
CA ALA A 253 27.80 -7.84 5.43
C ALA A 253 26.85 -7.66 4.24
N ARG A 254 26.28 -6.46 4.05
CA ARG A 254 25.46 -6.10 2.88
C ARG A 254 26.20 -6.35 1.55
N ARG A 255 27.47 -5.94 1.45
CA ARG A 255 28.30 -6.18 0.26
C ARG A 255 28.54 -7.67 0.04
N SER A 256 28.85 -8.41 1.10
CA SER A 256 29.02 -9.88 1.05
C SER A 256 27.75 -10.59 0.56
N ALA A 257 26.58 -10.14 1.04
CA ALA A 257 25.27 -10.60 0.62
C ALA A 257 24.82 -10.09 -0.78
N ARG A 258 25.67 -9.31 -1.47
CA ARG A 258 25.42 -8.77 -2.82
C ARG A 258 24.16 -7.89 -2.94
N VAL A 259 23.72 -7.29 -1.83
CA VAL A 259 22.61 -6.32 -1.83
C VAL A 259 23.12 -5.02 -2.44
N LYS A 260 22.86 -4.79 -3.74
CA LYS A 260 23.51 -3.72 -4.53
C LYS A 260 23.40 -2.30 -3.95
N PRO A 261 22.20 -1.81 -3.55
CA PRO A 261 22.04 -0.45 -3.06
C PRO A 261 22.84 -0.22 -1.78
N GLY A 262 23.36 1.00 -1.61
CA GLY A 262 24.06 1.39 -0.39
C GLY A 262 23.19 1.22 0.86
N LEU A 263 23.88 1.17 2.00
CA LEU A 263 23.22 1.25 3.30
C LEU A 263 22.45 2.59 3.38
N LYS A 264 21.18 2.54 3.78
CA LYS A 264 20.33 3.72 3.86
C LYS A 264 20.06 4.05 5.31
N GLU A 265 20.60 5.19 5.74
CA GLU A 265 20.30 5.79 7.03
C GLU A 265 18.97 6.54 6.94
N LEU A 266 18.04 6.17 7.83
CA LEU A 266 16.77 6.84 8.00
C LEU A 266 16.96 7.96 9.02
N ASN A 267 16.53 9.18 8.69
CA ASN A 267 16.41 10.22 9.69
C ASN A 267 15.19 9.87 10.56
N THR A 268 15.42 9.21 11.69
CA THR A 268 14.40 8.82 12.69
C THR A 268 14.48 9.68 13.95
N ASN A 269 15.11 10.85 13.83
CA ASN A 269 15.55 11.69 14.94
C ASN A 269 16.43 10.91 15.94
N THR A 270 15.95 10.67 17.16
CA THR A 270 16.69 9.95 18.21
C THR A 270 16.35 8.45 18.28
N ASP A 271 15.37 7.97 17.49
CA ASP A 271 14.97 6.56 17.53
C ASP A 271 15.92 5.67 16.74
N ARG A 272 16.69 4.82 17.43
CA ARG A 272 17.67 3.91 16.82
C ARG A 272 17.11 2.54 16.43
N TRP A 273 15.88 2.23 16.83
CA TRP A 273 15.31 0.90 16.73
C TRP A 273 14.56 0.73 15.40
N THR A 274 15.31 0.70 14.29
CA THR A 274 14.73 0.62 12.93
C THR A 274 13.73 -0.54 12.76
N GLN A 275 13.98 -1.67 13.42
CA GLN A 275 13.11 -2.86 13.33
C GLN A 275 11.75 -2.67 13.99
N ASP A 276 11.64 -1.77 14.97
CA ASP A 276 10.39 -1.60 15.70
C ASP A 276 9.41 -0.63 15.03
N ILE A 277 9.92 0.26 14.18
CA ILE A 277 9.15 1.40 13.69
C ILE A 277 8.33 1.08 12.44
N PHE A 278 8.71 0.06 11.67
CA PHE A 278 7.94 -0.43 10.53
C PHE A 278 8.23 -1.91 10.22
N GLU A 279 7.29 -2.58 9.56
CA GLU A 279 7.45 -3.92 9.02
C GLU A 279 7.23 -3.89 7.49
N PRO A 280 8.15 -4.47 6.70
CA PRO A 280 7.99 -4.50 5.25
C PRO A 280 7.00 -5.60 4.81
N ALA A 281 6.06 -5.20 3.97
CA ALA A 281 5.10 -6.08 3.31
C ALA A 281 5.08 -5.81 1.80
N TYR A 282 4.27 -6.57 1.06
CA TYR A 282 3.99 -6.31 -0.34
C TYR A 282 2.59 -6.77 -0.72
N ALA A 283 2.01 -6.09 -1.70
CA ALA A 283 0.89 -6.55 -2.50
C ALA A 283 1.40 -6.82 -3.91
N SER A 284 0.83 -7.82 -4.59
CA SER A 284 1.21 -8.11 -5.98
C SER A 284 0.02 -8.57 -6.80
N VAL A 285 0.00 -8.14 -8.05
CA VAL A 285 -0.93 -8.61 -9.08
C VAL A 285 -0.14 -9.17 -10.26
N PRO A 286 -0.75 -10.01 -11.11
CA PRO A 286 -0.18 -10.34 -12.40
C PRO A 286 0.09 -9.06 -13.20
N GLY A 287 1.28 -8.97 -13.79
CA GLY A 287 1.63 -7.89 -14.70
C GLY A 287 2.01 -8.43 -16.07
N ALA A 288 2.30 -7.53 -17.00
CA ALA A 288 2.66 -7.89 -18.36
C ALA A 288 3.91 -8.79 -18.42
N ASP A 289 4.01 -9.58 -19.49
CA ASP A 289 5.14 -10.48 -19.79
C ASP A 289 5.45 -11.51 -18.69
N GLY A 290 4.43 -11.90 -17.91
CA GLY A 290 4.55 -12.87 -16.83
C GLY A 290 5.33 -12.36 -15.61
N LYS A 291 5.57 -11.05 -15.51
CA LYS A 291 6.19 -10.43 -14.33
C LYS A 291 5.12 -9.82 -13.44
N PRO A 292 5.13 -10.07 -12.12
CA PRO A 292 4.15 -9.44 -11.24
C PRO A 292 4.41 -7.92 -11.14
N GLN A 293 3.33 -7.14 -11.13
CA GLN A 293 3.36 -5.76 -10.63
C GLN A 293 3.30 -5.84 -9.11
N VAL A 294 4.29 -5.25 -8.43
CA VAL A 294 4.50 -5.42 -6.99
C VAL A 294 4.56 -4.06 -6.34
N MET A 295 3.62 -3.80 -5.42
CA MET A 295 3.71 -2.66 -4.53
C MET A 295 4.30 -3.09 -3.19
N ARG A 296 5.46 -2.55 -2.82
CA ARG A 296 6.00 -2.69 -1.46
C ARG A 296 5.19 -1.80 -0.54
N ILE A 297 4.82 -2.31 0.63
CA ILE A 297 4.07 -1.56 1.62
C ILE A 297 4.87 -1.57 2.91
N LEU A 298 5.24 -0.38 3.40
CA LEU A 298 5.83 -0.24 4.73
C LEU A 298 4.71 -0.05 5.73
N ILE A 299 4.52 -1.03 6.61
CA ILE A 299 3.53 -0.96 7.69
C ILE A 299 4.19 -0.22 8.85
N ARG A 300 3.82 1.03 9.11
CA ARG A 300 4.31 1.77 10.27
C ARG A 300 3.68 1.21 11.55
N SER A 301 4.45 1.20 12.65
CA SER A 301 3.95 0.86 13.98
C SER A 301 2.73 1.70 14.38
N ALA A 302 1.80 1.11 15.14
CA ALA A 302 0.63 1.80 15.68
C ALA A 302 0.98 2.89 16.72
N GLN A 303 2.22 2.89 17.24
CA GLN A 303 2.70 3.81 18.27
C GLN A 303 2.84 5.24 17.72
N LEU A 304 1.80 6.05 17.86
CA LEU A 304 1.82 7.44 17.36
C LEU A 304 2.91 8.29 18.03
N TRP A 305 3.14 8.12 19.35
CA TRP A 305 4.21 8.76 20.12
C TRP A 305 5.63 8.43 19.62
N ARG A 306 5.78 7.33 18.88
CA ARG A 306 7.05 6.93 18.27
C ARG A 306 7.22 7.62 16.92
N VAL A 307 7.39 8.93 16.98
CA VAL A 307 7.41 9.80 15.80
C VAL A 307 8.55 9.46 14.86
N GLY A 308 9.67 8.91 15.35
CA GLY A 308 10.79 8.38 14.54
C GLY A 308 10.32 7.47 13.40
N GLY A 309 9.25 6.69 13.62
CA GLY A 309 8.67 5.83 12.58
C GLY A 309 8.08 6.56 11.38
N ARG A 310 7.84 7.87 11.44
CA ARG A 310 7.45 8.67 10.27
C ARG A 310 8.54 8.69 9.20
N ALA A 311 9.79 8.32 9.51
CA ALA A 311 10.88 8.26 8.55
C ALA A 311 10.57 7.40 7.32
N VAL A 312 9.69 6.41 7.44
CA VAL A 312 9.26 5.57 6.31
C VAL A 312 8.53 6.35 5.21
N PHE A 313 7.88 7.48 5.53
CA PHE A 313 7.27 8.33 4.51
C PHE A 313 8.31 8.96 3.58
N SER A 314 9.57 9.09 4.02
CA SER A 314 10.68 9.50 3.13
C SER A 314 11.12 8.40 2.16
N LEU A 315 10.64 7.17 2.34
CA LEU A 315 10.88 6.04 1.45
C LEU A 315 9.75 5.85 0.43
N ARG A 316 8.60 6.53 0.61
CA ARG A 316 7.50 6.51 -0.36
C ARG A 316 8.00 7.04 -1.71
N GLY A 317 7.56 6.40 -2.77
CA GLY A 317 7.92 6.69 -4.15
C GLY A 317 7.40 5.58 -5.05
N PRO A 318 7.86 5.48 -6.31
CA PRO A 318 7.44 4.43 -7.23
C PRO A 318 7.52 3.02 -6.61
N ASP A 319 6.41 2.30 -6.65
CA ASP A 319 6.22 0.94 -6.13
C ASP A 319 6.43 0.79 -4.60
N VAL A 320 6.37 1.89 -3.83
CA VAL A 320 6.54 1.89 -2.37
C VAL A 320 5.46 2.73 -1.69
N GLY A 321 4.44 2.08 -1.17
CA GLY A 321 3.41 2.68 -0.32
C GLY A 321 3.71 2.56 1.18
N VAL A 322 2.92 3.29 1.97
CA VAL A 322 3.02 3.28 3.44
C VAL A 322 1.62 3.20 4.01
N VAL A 323 1.42 2.30 4.98
CA VAL A 323 0.17 2.16 5.73
C VAL A 323 0.45 2.21 7.22
N GLN A 324 -0.58 2.55 7.99
CA GLN A 324 -0.56 2.45 9.44
C GLN A 324 -1.98 2.17 9.92
N GLN A 325 -2.10 1.37 10.98
CA GLN A 325 -3.34 1.15 11.72
C GLN A 325 -3.08 1.51 13.18
N PHE A 326 -3.90 2.38 13.77
CA PHE A 326 -3.73 2.83 15.16
C PHE A 326 -5.07 3.20 15.78
N SER A 327 -5.13 3.22 17.12
CA SER A 327 -6.22 3.80 17.89
C SER A 327 -5.69 4.98 18.71
N THR A 328 -6.47 6.06 18.79
CA THR A 328 -6.20 7.18 19.70
C THR A 328 -6.87 7.01 21.06
N ASP A 329 -7.68 5.96 21.21
CA ASP A 329 -8.42 5.64 22.42
C ASP A 329 -7.98 4.24 22.88
N LEU A 330 -6.85 4.19 23.57
CA LEU A 330 -6.29 2.97 24.13
C LEU A 330 -6.30 3.07 25.66
N PRO A 331 -6.80 2.04 26.37
CA PRO A 331 -6.68 1.99 27.82
C PRO A 331 -5.23 2.10 28.27
N ALA A 332 -4.99 2.75 29.42
CA ALA A 332 -3.65 2.86 30.01
C ALA A 332 -3.01 1.50 30.35
N THR A 333 -3.80 0.44 30.41
CA THR A 333 -3.35 -0.94 30.64
C THR A 333 -2.77 -1.62 29.40
N VAL A 334 -2.90 -1.02 28.22
CA VAL A 334 -2.33 -1.58 26.99
C VAL A 334 -0.82 -1.40 27.03
N ASP A 335 -0.08 -2.51 27.06
CA ASP A 335 1.36 -2.49 26.87
C ASP A 335 1.68 -2.08 25.43
N GLN A 336 2.08 -0.82 25.27
CA GLN A 336 2.44 -0.27 23.97
C GLN A 336 3.69 -0.92 23.40
N SER A 337 4.53 -1.61 24.19
CA SER A 337 5.71 -2.30 23.68
C SER A 337 5.35 -3.39 22.66
N LEU A 338 4.19 -4.05 22.85
CA LEU A 338 3.67 -5.08 21.94
C LEU A 338 3.27 -4.54 20.56
N ASN A 339 3.07 -3.21 20.43
CA ASN A 339 2.82 -2.53 19.16
C ASN A 339 4.12 -2.15 18.42
N SER A 340 5.29 -2.42 19.00
CA SER A 340 6.58 -2.30 18.31
C SER A 340 6.68 -3.44 17.29
N LEU A 341 7.09 -3.13 16.06
CA LEU A 341 7.03 -4.11 14.97
C LEU A 341 8.17 -5.15 14.97
N GLY A 342 9.15 -5.02 15.87
CA GLY A 342 9.99 -6.17 16.23
C GLY A 342 9.22 -7.34 16.86
N ASN A 343 7.96 -7.12 17.26
CA ASN A 343 7.03 -8.14 17.75
C ASN A 343 6.14 -8.74 16.62
N LEU A 344 6.29 -8.29 15.37
CA LEU A 344 5.56 -8.80 14.20
C LEU A 344 6.55 -9.43 13.22
N ASP A 345 6.36 -10.70 12.86
CA ASP A 345 7.23 -11.40 11.90
C ASP A 345 6.38 -12.36 11.03
N ALA A 346 6.98 -12.97 10.02
CA ALA A 346 6.38 -14.01 9.23
C ALA A 346 7.31 -15.22 9.05
N VAL A 347 6.76 -16.40 9.33
CA VAL A 347 7.42 -17.66 8.98
C VAL A 347 7.20 -17.95 7.49
N PRO A 348 8.21 -18.46 6.77
CA PRO A 348 8.12 -18.77 5.34
C PRO A 348 7.12 -19.89 5.04
N ALA A 349 6.91 -20.17 3.75
CA ALA A 349 6.06 -21.28 3.31
C ALA A 349 6.45 -22.61 3.98
N HIS A 350 5.48 -23.32 4.54
CA HIS A 350 5.70 -24.59 5.24
C HIS A 350 4.43 -25.43 5.32
N THR A 351 4.57 -26.68 5.77
CA THR A 351 3.45 -27.55 6.12
C THR A 351 3.54 -27.86 7.62
N ALA A 352 2.44 -27.64 8.33
CA ALA A 352 2.33 -27.99 9.75
C ALA A 352 1.02 -28.73 9.99
N HIS A 353 1.08 -29.85 10.72
CA HIS A 353 -0.08 -30.68 11.05
C HIS A 353 -0.98 -31.05 9.85
N GLY A 354 -0.38 -31.31 8.69
CA GLY A 354 -1.10 -31.65 7.46
C GLY A 354 -1.73 -30.46 6.72
N VAL A 355 -1.60 -29.24 7.23
CA VAL A 355 -2.05 -28.01 6.55
C VAL A 355 -0.87 -27.35 5.85
N HIS A 356 -1.04 -27.06 4.56
CA HIS A 356 -0.04 -26.36 3.76
C HIS A 356 -0.27 -24.85 3.81
N TYR A 357 0.77 -24.09 4.17
CA TYR A 357 0.78 -22.64 4.22
C TYR A 357 1.71 -22.10 3.12
N PRO A 358 1.24 -21.93 1.88
CA PRO A 358 2.10 -21.55 0.75
C PRO A 358 2.66 -20.14 0.86
N ASN A 359 2.00 -19.26 1.61
CA ASN A 359 2.43 -17.88 1.87
C ASN A 359 3.02 -17.71 3.28
N GLY A 360 3.26 -18.81 3.99
CA GLY A 360 3.71 -18.75 5.38
C GLY A 360 2.61 -18.37 6.36
N ARG A 361 3.01 -17.91 7.54
CA ARG A 361 2.10 -17.45 8.61
C ARG A 361 2.71 -16.25 9.33
N ILE A 362 1.85 -15.33 9.75
CA ILE A 362 2.23 -14.21 10.62
C ILE A 362 2.45 -14.73 12.04
N LEU A 363 3.50 -14.23 12.69
CA LEU A 363 3.77 -14.38 14.11
C LEU A 363 3.64 -13.02 14.78
N LEU A 364 2.88 -12.97 15.87
CA LEU A 364 2.71 -11.78 16.70
C LEU A 364 2.77 -12.23 18.15
N GLY A 365 3.68 -11.65 18.95
CA GLY A 365 3.73 -11.92 20.38
C GLY A 365 2.58 -11.23 21.11
N SER A 366 2.03 -11.90 22.13
CA SER A 366 0.99 -11.36 23.00
C SER A 366 1.35 -11.61 24.47
N GLY A 367 0.82 -10.78 25.37
CA GLY A 367 0.79 -11.08 26.80
C GLY A 367 -0.27 -12.14 27.13
N GLU A 368 -0.15 -12.74 28.32
CA GLU A 368 -1.17 -13.62 28.91
C GLU A 368 -2.30 -12.85 29.59
#